data_AF-A0A923ZSI9-F1
#
_entry.id   AF-A0A923ZSI9-F1
#
_cell.length_a   1.000
_cell.length_b   1.000
_cell.length_c   1.000
_cell.angle_alpha   90.00
_cell.angle_beta   90.00
_cell.angle_gamma   90.00
#
_symmetry.space_group_name_H-M   'P 1'
#
loop_
_entity.id
_entity.type
_entity.pdbx_description
1 polymer ?
#
loop_
_entity_poly.entity_id
_entity_poly.type
_entity_poly.pdbx_seq_one_letter_code
_entity_poly.pdbx_strand_id
1 'polypeptide(L)'
;MGVLQNDNNQLDEAQHLYTEALLIRQELAKSNPGASLQYDADILNCLGVLQMDRRQLDMAEESFTEALSIREQLAKSNSQLNLPFIADILNNLGNVYLEKSHVIKAIECYTKVLQIRQDLAKIDPDLHLQFVAGVLNNLGILQRRSGQLYTSSDSFTQALGIYRKLAEVDPQVYLPNVACVLTNLVVLEIAKNDKHKAQKYLQECVISIR
;
A
#
# COMPACT_ATOMS: atom_id res chain seq x y z
N MET A 1 18.61 -23.88 -0.41
CA MET A 1 19.00 -23.42 -1.77
C MET A 1 17.91 -23.76 -2.80
N GLY A 2 17.36 -24.98 -2.82
CA GLY A 2 16.30 -25.37 -3.77
C GLY A 2 14.98 -24.59 -3.68
N VAL A 3 14.48 -24.24 -2.49
CA VAL A 3 13.23 -23.46 -2.35
C VAL A 3 13.39 -22.05 -2.93
N LEU A 4 14.43 -21.31 -2.52
CA LEU A 4 14.73 -19.98 -3.05
C LEU A 4 14.98 -19.96 -4.57
N GLN A 5 15.61 -21.01 -5.10
CA GLN A 5 15.86 -21.15 -6.53
C GLN A 5 14.57 -21.46 -7.30
N ASN A 6 13.68 -22.26 -6.72
CA ASN A 6 12.37 -22.53 -7.29
C ASN A 6 11.47 -21.29 -7.28
N ASP A 7 11.46 -20.54 -6.17
CA ASP A 7 10.69 -19.30 -6.05
C ASP A 7 11.17 -18.27 -7.09
N ASN A 8 12.50 -18.09 -7.24
CA ASN A 8 13.05 -17.20 -8.26
C ASN A 8 12.68 -17.63 -9.68
N ASN A 9 12.72 -18.92 -10.00
CA ASN A 9 12.31 -19.42 -11.32
C ASN A 9 10.82 -19.16 -11.59
N GLN A 10 9.96 -19.30 -10.58
CA GLN A 10 8.53 -19.01 -10.71
C GLN A 10 8.27 -17.52 -10.94
N LEU A 11 9.03 -16.64 -10.28
CA LEU A 11 8.95 -15.19 -10.49
C LEU A 11 9.44 -14.81 -11.90
N ASP A 12 10.45 -15.49 -12.44
CA ASP A 12 10.93 -15.28 -13.81
C ASP A 12 9.88 -15.65 -14.85
N GLU A 13 9.26 -16.82 -14.68
CA GLU A 13 8.20 -17.29 -15.56
C GLU A 13 6.98 -16.36 -15.50
N ALA A 14 6.56 -15.96 -14.31
CA ALA A 14 5.45 -15.00 -14.14
C ALA A 14 5.73 -13.66 -14.83
N GLN A 15 6.96 -13.14 -14.72
CA GLN A 15 7.32 -11.85 -15.32
C GLN A 15 7.32 -11.94 -16.84
N HIS A 16 7.84 -13.05 -17.38
CA HIS A 16 7.80 -13.33 -18.80
C HIS A 16 6.35 -13.37 -19.31
N LEU A 17 5.48 -14.14 -18.65
CA LEU A 17 4.08 -14.30 -19.05
C LEU A 17 3.31 -12.98 -19.03
N TYR A 18 3.46 -12.16 -17.99
CA TYR A 18 2.79 -10.86 -17.93
C TYR A 18 3.33 -9.89 -18.99
N THR A 19 4.63 -9.92 -19.27
CA THR A 19 5.25 -9.08 -20.32
C THR A 19 4.73 -9.48 -21.70
N GLU A 20 4.67 -10.78 -21.98
CA GLU A 20 4.12 -11.31 -23.24
C GLU A 20 2.63 -10.97 -23.39
N ALA A 21 1.84 -11.13 -22.32
CA ALA A 21 0.44 -10.75 -22.31
C ALA A 21 0.23 -9.25 -22.60
N LEU A 22 1.07 -8.39 -22.03
CA LEU A 22 1.03 -6.94 -22.29
C LEU A 22 1.35 -6.64 -23.77
N LEU A 23 2.40 -7.25 -24.32
CA LEU A 23 2.79 -7.06 -25.73
C LEU A 23 1.68 -7.50 -26.70
N ILE A 24 1.12 -8.69 -26.50
CA ILE A 24 0.01 -9.20 -27.32
C ILE A 24 -1.16 -8.22 -27.28
N ARG A 25 -1.47 -7.67 -26.11
CA ARG A 25 -2.57 -6.73 -25.94
C ARG A 25 -2.30 -5.37 -26.57
N GLN A 26 -1.09 -4.84 -26.44
CA GLN A 26 -0.70 -3.61 -27.11
C GLN A 26 -0.78 -3.75 -28.64
N GLU A 27 -0.43 -4.90 -29.21
CA GLU A 27 -0.63 -5.19 -30.63
C GLU A 27 -2.13 -5.27 -30.99
N LEU A 28 -2.94 -5.95 -30.18
CA LEU A 28 -4.39 -6.00 -30.39
C LEU A 28 -5.04 -4.60 -30.32
N ALA A 29 -4.59 -3.74 -29.40
CA ALA A 29 -5.08 -2.37 -29.24
C ALA A 29 -4.83 -1.50 -30.48
N LYS A 30 -3.75 -1.74 -31.24
CA LYS A 30 -3.52 -1.06 -32.54
C LYS A 30 -4.61 -1.39 -33.56
N SER A 31 -5.13 -2.62 -33.54
CA SER A 31 -6.19 -3.08 -34.44
C SER A 31 -7.61 -2.81 -33.93
N ASN A 32 -7.77 -2.68 -32.61
CA ASN A 32 -9.02 -2.36 -31.94
C ASN A 32 -8.75 -1.46 -30.73
N PRO A 33 -8.74 -0.12 -30.91
CA PRO A 33 -8.42 0.84 -29.85
C PRO A 33 -9.37 0.83 -28.64
N GLY A 34 -10.47 0.07 -28.72
CA GLY A 34 -11.38 -0.20 -27.61
C GLY A 34 -11.06 -1.46 -26.80
N ALA A 35 -10.02 -2.22 -27.16
CA ALA A 35 -9.52 -3.34 -26.36
C ALA A 35 -9.20 -2.82 -24.94
N SER A 36 -9.77 -3.49 -23.93
CA SER A 36 -10.02 -2.85 -22.64
C SER A 36 -8.73 -2.48 -21.90
N LEU A 37 -8.39 -1.19 -21.95
CA LEU A 37 -7.30 -0.52 -21.22
C LEU A 37 -7.24 -0.91 -19.72
N GLN A 38 -8.37 -1.34 -19.15
CA GLN A 38 -8.43 -1.81 -17.76
C GLN A 38 -7.47 -2.98 -17.52
N TYR A 39 -7.44 -3.95 -18.43
CA TYR A 39 -6.56 -5.10 -18.30
C TYR A 39 -5.09 -4.75 -18.50
N ASP A 40 -4.78 -3.76 -19.34
CA ASP A 40 -3.39 -3.30 -19.52
C ASP A 40 -2.88 -2.71 -18.19
N ALA A 41 -3.70 -1.88 -17.54
CA ALA A 41 -3.40 -1.36 -16.21
C ALA A 41 -3.27 -2.47 -15.15
N ASP A 42 -4.10 -3.51 -15.20
CA ASP A 42 -4.04 -4.64 -14.27
C ASP A 42 -2.75 -5.45 -14.45
N ILE A 43 -2.38 -5.75 -15.70
CA ILE A 43 -1.13 -6.44 -16.03
C ILE A 43 0.08 -5.61 -15.57
N LEU A 44 0.08 -4.31 -15.86
CA LEU A 44 1.16 -3.40 -15.43
C LEU A 44 1.26 -3.33 -13.90
N ASN A 45 0.14 -3.31 -13.18
CA ASN A 45 0.17 -3.35 -11.73
C ASN A 45 0.72 -4.69 -11.20
N CYS A 46 0.34 -5.82 -11.79
CA CYS A 46 0.92 -7.12 -11.46
C CYS A 46 2.42 -7.20 -11.76
N LEU A 47 2.86 -6.67 -12.91
CA LEU A 47 4.28 -6.55 -13.26
C LEU A 47 5.05 -5.72 -12.25
N GLY A 48 4.51 -4.57 -11.84
CA GLY A 48 5.14 -3.70 -10.85
C GLY A 48 5.32 -4.40 -9.50
N VAL A 49 4.33 -5.17 -9.04
CA VAL A 49 4.44 -5.96 -7.79
C VAL A 49 5.53 -7.03 -7.92
N LEU A 50 5.58 -7.73 -9.05
CA LEU A 50 6.59 -8.75 -9.28
C LEU A 50 8.02 -8.17 -9.37
N GLN A 51 8.16 -7.01 -10.02
CA GLN A 51 9.42 -6.27 -10.09
C GLN A 51 9.86 -5.77 -8.70
N MET A 52 8.91 -5.37 -7.83
CA MET A 52 9.20 -5.04 -6.43
C MET A 52 9.79 -6.24 -5.67
N ASP A 53 9.18 -7.43 -5.80
CA ASP A 53 9.67 -8.65 -5.15
C ASP A 53 11.09 -9.03 -5.60
N ARG A 54 11.43 -8.68 -6.85
CA ARG A 54 12.77 -8.85 -7.43
C ARG A 54 13.73 -7.68 -7.20
N ARG A 55 13.35 -6.68 -6.40
CA ARG A 55 14.12 -5.44 -6.15
C ARG A 55 14.44 -4.62 -7.40
N GLN A 56 13.66 -4.77 -8.47
CA GLN A 56 13.76 -3.99 -9.70
C GLN A 56 12.96 -2.68 -9.57
N LEU A 57 13.36 -1.82 -8.63
CA LEU A 57 12.55 -0.68 -8.18
C LEU A 57 12.25 0.35 -9.29
N ASP A 58 13.19 0.56 -10.22
CA ASP A 58 12.99 1.49 -11.34
C ASP A 58 11.94 0.96 -12.33
N MET A 59 12.00 -0.33 -12.67
CA MET A 59 11.00 -0.98 -13.52
C MET A 59 9.62 -0.99 -12.86
N ALA A 60 9.58 -1.23 -11.54
CA ALA A 60 8.34 -1.18 -10.77
C ALA A 60 7.72 0.23 -10.78
N GLU A 61 8.55 1.28 -10.59
CA GLU A 61 8.11 2.67 -10.68
C GLU A 61 7.49 2.97 -12.07
N GLU A 62 8.15 2.53 -13.14
CA GLU A 62 7.66 2.69 -14.51
C GLU A 62 6.32 1.98 -14.73
N SER A 63 6.23 0.69 -14.38
CA SER A 63 5.02 -0.12 -14.56
C SER A 63 3.82 0.44 -13.79
N PHE A 64 4.02 0.82 -12.53
CA PHE A 64 2.94 1.44 -11.74
C PHE A 64 2.57 2.83 -12.25
N THR A 65 3.52 3.63 -12.74
CA THR A 65 3.23 4.96 -13.29
C THR A 65 2.40 4.84 -14.57
N GLU A 66 2.71 3.89 -15.44
CA GLU A 66 1.92 3.61 -16.64
C GLU A 66 0.51 3.10 -16.28
N ALA A 67 0.41 2.15 -15.33
CA ALA A 67 -0.88 1.67 -14.83
C ALA A 67 -1.74 2.80 -14.25
N LEU A 68 -1.13 3.70 -13.48
CA LEU A 68 -1.79 4.86 -12.89
C LEU A 68 -2.34 5.78 -13.98
N SER A 69 -1.53 6.09 -15.00
CA SER A 69 -1.95 6.96 -16.11
C SER A 69 -3.17 6.40 -16.83
N ILE A 70 -3.20 5.09 -17.09
CA ILE A 70 -4.34 4.41 -17.71
C ILE A 70 -5.58 4.49 -16.82
N ARG A 71 -5.46 4.20 -15.52
CA ARG A 71 -6.58 4.27 -14.57
C ARG A 71 -7.12 5.70 -14.40
N GLU A 72 -6.26 6.71 -14.41
CA GLU A 72 -6.64 8.12 -14.41
C GLU A 72 -7.39 8.51 -15.69
N GLN A 73 -6.96 8.00 -16.86
CA GLN A 73 -7.68 8.19 -18.11
C GLN A 73 -9.08 7.56 -18.06
N LEU A 74 -9.19 6.33 -17.55
CA LEU A 74 -10.46 5.62 -17.41
C LEU A 74 -11.40 6.32 -16.41
N ALA A 75 -10.84 6.89 -15.34
CA ALA A 75 -11.58 7.64 -14.32
C ALA A 75 -12.30 8.89 -14.89
N LYS A 76 -11.85 9.45 -16.03
CA LYS A 76 -12.56 10.54 -16.73
C LYS A 76 -13.94 10.11 -17.24
N SER A 77 -14.11 8.82 -17.54
CA SER A 77 -15.38 8.26 -18.02
C SER A 77 -16.21 7.63 -16.89
N ASN A 78 -15.55 7.00 -15.91
CA ASN A 78 -16.21 6.41 -14.74
C ASN A 78 -15.27 6.49 -13.53
N SER A 79 -15.34 7.61 -12.81
CA SER A 79 -14.44 7.90 -11.69
C SER A 79 -14.60 6.89 -10.55
N GLN A 80 -15.84 6.65 -10.10
CA GLN A 80 -16.11 5.80 -8.94
C GLN A 80 -15.60 4.37 -9.10
N LEU A 81 -15.69 3.80 -10.30
CA LEU A 81 -15.18 2.46 -10.60
C LEU A 81 -13.64 2.38 -10.55
N ASN A 82 -12.94 3.47 -10.89
CA ASN A 82 -11.47 3.46 -11.01
C ASN A 82 -10.74 3.93 -9.75
N LEU A 83 -11.41 4.66 -8.85
CA LEU A 83 -10.81 5.17 -7.61
C LEU A 83 -10.14 4.07 -6.75
N PRO A 84 -10.74 2.88 -6.52
CA PRO A 84 -10.07 1.83 -5.75
C PRO A 84 -8.74 1.38 -6.38
N PHE A 85 -8.71 1.18 -7.70
CA PHE A 85 -7.51 0.77 -8.43
C PHE A 85 -6.43 1.86 -8.41
N ILE A 86 -6.82 3.13 -8.56
CA ILE A 86 -5.90 4.27 -8.42
C ILE A 86 -5.27 4.29 -7.03
N ALA A 87 -6.06 4.06 -5.98
CA ALA A 87 -5.53 4.00 -4.61
C ALA A 87 -4.55 2.85 -4.41
N ASP A 88 -4.81 1.67 -4.98
CA ASP A 88 -3.90 0.53 -4.88
C ASP A 88 -2.57 0.77 -5.61
N ILE A 89 -2.62 1.31 -6.82
CA ILE A 89 -1.42 1.65 -7.59
C ILE A 89 -0.61 2.75 -6.89
N LEU A 90 -1.27 3.79 -6.38
CA LEU A 90 -0.59 4.84 -5.61
C LEU A 90 0.02 4.32 -4.32
N ASN A 91 -0.61 3.36 -3.64
CA ASN A 91 -0.04 2.71 -2.46
C ASN A 91 1.23 1.93 -2.82
N ASN A 92 1.22 1.22 -3.95
CA ASN A 92 2.38 0.51 -4.46
C ASN A 92 3.52 1.46 -4.86
N LEU A 93 3.22 2.57 -5.54
CA LEU A 93 4.20 3.64 -5.80
C LEU A 93 4.75 4.22 -4.50
N GLY A 94 3.91 4.41 -3.47
CA GLY A 94 4.34 4.82 -2.14
C GLY A 94 5.36 3.85 -1.52
N ASN A 95 5.15 2.54 -1.70
CA ASN A 95 6.09 1.50 -1.27
C ASN A 95 7.41 1.56 -2.06
N VAL A 96 7.35 1.71 -3.39
CA VAL A 96 8.54 1.88 -4.25
C VAL A 96 9.37 3.06 -3.77
N TYR A 97 8.74 4.23 -3.58
CA TYR A 97 9.42 5.43 -3.11
C TYR A 97 9.99 5.28 -1.70
N LEU A 98 9.31 4.54 -0.82
CA LEU A 98 9.84 4.22 0.50
C LEU A 98 11.10 3.36 0.41
N GLU A 99 11.14 2.33 -0.43
CA GLU A 99 12.32 1.48 -0.64
C GLU A 99 13.48 2.26 -1.28
N LYS A 100 13.17 3.18 -2.21
CA LYS A 100 14.14 4.12 -2.80
C LYS A 100 14.56 5.26 -1.85
N SER A 101 14.05 5.29 -0.62
CA SER A 101 14.26 6.39 0.35
C SER A 101 13.82 7.78 -0.14
N HIS A 102 12.93 7.84 -1.14
CA HIS A 102 12.29 9.06 -1.64
C HIS A 102 11.09 9.45 -0.75
N VAL A 103 11.39 9.84 0.49
CA VAL A 103 10.39 10.07 1.56
C VAL A 103 9.28 11.06 1.15
N ILE A 104 9.61 12.16 0.46
CA ILE A 104 8.62 13.18 0.07
C ILE A 104 7.61 12.59 -0.93
N LYS A 105 8.10 11.92 -1.98
CA LYS A 105 7.22 11.27 -2.98
C LYS A 105 6.34 10.19 -2.35
N ALA A 106 6.90 9.41 -1.40
CA ALA A 106 6.12 8.41 -0.67
C ALA A 106 4.97 9.04 0.15
N ILE A 107 5.24 10.15 0.84
CA ILE A 107 4.21 10.90 1.60
C ILE A 107 3.13 11.43 0.65
N GLU A 108 3.50 11.98 -0.52
CA GLU A 108 2.54 12.46 -1.51
C GLU A 108 1.61 11.35 -2.01
N CYS A 109 2.19 10.19 -2.36
CA CYS A 109 1.43 9.00 -2.76
C CYS A 109 0.45 8.57 -1.67
N TYR A 110 0.93 8.34 -0.46
CA TYR A 110 0.08 7.88 0.64
C TYR A 110 -0.97 8.90 1.09
N THR A 111 -0.69 10.20 0.96
CA THR A 111 -1.69 11.24 1.26
C THR A 111 -2.85 11.18 0.27
N LYS A 112 -2.57 10.98 -1.03
CA LYS A 112 -3.60 10.78 -2.05
C LYS A 112 -4.40 9.49 -1.80
N VAL A 113 -3.73 8.39 -1.44
CA VAL A 113 -4.38 7.13 -1.08
C VAL A 113 -5.30 7.32 0.12
N LEU A 114 -4.84 8.00 1.17
CA LEU A 114 -5.63 8.27 2.37
C LEU A 114 -6.92 9.03 2.02
N GLN A 115 -6.82 10.08 1.20
CA GLN A 115 -8.00 10.84 0.77
C GLN A 115 -9.00 9.95 0.03
N ILE A 116 -8.54 9.18 -0.97
CA ILE A 116 -9.41 8.29 -1.76
C ILE A 116 -10.07 7.23 -0.86
N ARG A 117 -9.29 6.57 0.01
CA ARG A 117 -9.80 5.51 0.89
C ARG A 117 -10.74 6.05 1.95
N GLN A 118 -10.52 7.27 2.47
CA GLN A 118 -11.46 7.93 3.37
C GLN A 118 -12.78 8.26 2.69
N ASP A 119 -12.75 8.76 1.45
CA ASP A 119 -13.97 9.05 0.71
C ASP A 119 -14.75 7.78 0.36
N LEU A 120 -14.05 6.71 -0.03
CA LEU A 120 -14.66 5.40 -0.25
C LEU A 120 -15.22 4.79 1.05
N ALA A 121 -14.54 4.97 2.19
CA ALA A 121 -15.02 4.49 3.49
C ALA A 121 -16.25 5.25 4.01
N LYS A 122 -16.59 6.44 3.48
CA LYS A 122 -17.88 7.08 3.77
C LYS A 122 -19.06 6.36 3.11
N ILE A 123 -18.79 5.61 2.04
CA ILE A 123 -19.80 4.87 1.26
C ILE A 123 -19.89 3.43 1.76
N ASP A 124 -18.73 2.78 1.90
CA ASP A 124 -18.61 1.39 2.37
C ASP A 124 -17.47 1.28 3.39
N PRO A 125 -17.78 1.54 4.68
CA PRO A 125 -16.78 1.50 5.75
C PRO A 125 -16.15 0.11 5.91
N ASP A 126 -16.94 -0.96 5.79
CA ASP A 126 -16.50 -2.33 6.05
C ASP A 126 -15.44 -2.77 5.03
N LEU A 127 -15.62 -2.36 3.77
CA LEU A 127 -14.64 -2.63 2.72
C LEU A 127 -13.37 -1.78 2.87
N HIS A 128 -13.50 -0.51 3.25
CA HIS A 128 -12.41 0.45 3.06
C HIS A 128 -11.64 0.87 4.31
N LEU A 129 -12.17 0.70 5.52
CA LEU A 129 -11.50 1.13 6.76
C LEU A 129 -10.14 0.46 6.98
N GLN A 130 -10.00 -0.81 6.62
CA GLN A 130 -8.72 -1.52 6.73
C GLN A 130 -7.59 -0.87 5.91
N PHE A 131 -7.93 -0.34 4.72
CA PHE A 131 -6.97 0.35 3.86
C PHE A 131 -6.64 1.74 4.41
N VAL A 132 -7.61 2.44 5.00
CA VAL A 132 -7.38 3.71 5.72
C VAL A 132 -6.39 3.51 6.86
N ALA A 133 -6.56 2.45 7.66
CA ALA A 133 -5.66 2.14 8.76
C ALA A 133 -4.24 1.80 8.27
N GLY A 134 -4.13 1.02 7.19
CA GLY A 134 -2.84 0.64 6.60
C GLY A 134 -2.05 1.85 6.10
N VAL A 135 -2.70 2.75 5.36
CA VAL A 135 -2.03 3.95 4.83
C VAL A 135 -1.66 4.94 5.95
N LEU A 136 -2.48 5.09 6.99
CA LEU A 136 -2.16 5.89 8.17
C LEU A 136 -0.92 5.34 8.90
N ASN A 137 -0.79 4.02 9.02
CA ASN A 137 0.40 3.40 9.59
C ASN A 137 1.66 3.73 8.75
N ASN A 138 1.58 3.63 7.42
CA ASN A 138 2.69 3.97 6.53
C ASN A 138 3.08 5.45 6.60
N LEU A 139 2.09 6.35 6.62
CA LEU A 139 2.31 7.78 6.84
C LEU A 139 2.95 8.05 8.21
N GLY A 140 2.50 7.39 9.27
CA GLY A 140 3.08 7.51 10.60
C GLY A 140 4.56 7.13 10.63
N ILE A 141 4.95 6.05 9.94
CA ILE A 141 6.35 5.61 9.82
C ILE A 141 7.19 6.68 9.11
N LEU A 142 6.69 7.20 7.97
CA LEU A 142 7.40 8.22 7.18
C LEU A 142 7.52 9.54 7.94
N GLN A 143 6.44 10.02 8.55
CA GLN A 143 6.43 11.25 9.35
C GLN A 143 7.42 11.16 10.52
N ARG A 144 7.52 10.00 11.19
CA ARG A 144 8.52 9.77 12.23
C ARG A 144 9.94 9.86 11.67
N ARG A 145 10.21 9.24 10.52
CA ARG A 145 11.53 9.30 9.85
C ARG A 145 11.89 10.74 9.45
N SER A 146 10.91 11.57 9.11
CA SER A 146 11.08 13.00 8.82
C SER A 146 11.10 13.91 10.06
N GLY A 147 11.09 13.36 11.29
CA GLY A 147 11.09 14.14 12.52
C GLY A 147 9.76 14.81 12.89
N GLN A 148 8.68 14.55 12.13
CA GLN A 148 7.33 15.06 12.40
C GLN A 148 6.62 14.20 13.46
N LEU A 149 7.17 14.19 14.69
CA LEU A 149 6.77 13.25 15.74
C LEU A 149 5.30 13.39 16.18
N TYR A 150 4.74 14.61 16.17
CA TYR A 150 3.34 14.85 16.55
C TYR A 150 2.38 14.37 15.45
N THR A 151 2.63 14.74 14.19
CA THR A 151 1.85 14.24 13.04
C THR A 151 1.90 12.71 12.95
N SER A 152 3.07 12.12 13.22
CA SER A 152 3.25 10.66 13.31
C SER A 152 2.38 10.04 14.41
N SER A 153 2.32 10.68 15.59
CA SER A 153 1.47 10.25 16.70
C SER A 153 0.00 10.23 16.30
N ASP A 154 -0.47 11.26 15.60
CA ASP A 154 -1.86 11.35 15.16
C ASP A 154 -2.19 10.25 14.13
N SER A 155 -1.31 10.03 13.16
CA SER A 155 -1.47 8.98 12.14
C SER A 155 -1.54 7.59 12.78
N PHE A 156 -0.60 7.25 13.67
CA PHE A 156 -0.62 5.95 14.34
C PHE A 156 -1.81 5.78 15.28
N THR A 157 -2.20 6.81 16.02
CA THR A 157 -3.35 6.72 16.94
C THR A 157 -4.66 6.50 16.18
N GLN A 158 -4.82 7.15 15.02
CA GLN A 158 -5.95 6.92 14.13
C GLN A 158 -5.94 5.50 13.55
N ALA A 159 -4.79 5.03 13.04
CA ALA A 159 -4.64 3.66 12.53
C ALA A 159 -4.98 2.62 13.61
N LEU A 160 -4.47 2.79 14.83
CA LEU A 160 -4.73 1.92 15.96
C LEU A 160 -6.22 1.89 16.33
N GLY A 161 -6.88 3.06 16.34
CA GLY A 161 -8.31 3.15 16.61
C GLY A 161 -9.16 2.38 15.60
N ILE A 162 -8.80 2.42 14.31
CA ILE A 162 -9.50 1.66 13.26
C ILE A 162 -9.21 0.17 13.40
N TYR A 163 -7.94 -0.24 13.53
CA TYR A 163 -7.60 -1.66 13.65
C TYR A 163 -8.18 -2.31 14.91
N ARG A 164 -8.33 -1.59 16.03
CA ARG A 164 -9.03 -2.09 17.21
C ARG A 164 -10.50 -2.41 16.90
N LYS A 165 -11.21 -1.49 16.24
CA LYS A 165 -12.62 -1.73 15.83
C LYS A 165 -12.75 -2.91 14.88
N LEU A 166 -11.83 -3.05 13.93
CA LEU A 166 -11.81 -4.19 13.01
C LEU A 166 -11.51 -5.51 13.74
N ALA A 167 -10.61 -5.48 14.74
CA ALA A 167 -10.29 -6.65 15.56
C ALA A 167 -11.43 -7.08 16.50
N GLU A 168 -12.40 -6.21 16.80
CA GLU A 168 -13.63 -6.62 17.51
C GLU A 168 -14.51 -7.54 16.65
N VAL A 169 -14.43 -7.40 15.31
CA VAL A 169 -15.18 -8.21 14.34
C VAL A 169 -14.41 -9.45 13.91
N ASP A 170 -13.14 -9.28 13.54
CA ASP A 170 -12.25 -10.38 13.15
C ASP A 170 -10.88 -10.25 13.86
N PRO A 171 -10.76 -10.78 15.08
CA PRO A 171 -9.53 -10.68 15.85
C PRO A 171 -8.35 -11.38 15.16
N GLN A 172 -8.57 -12.50 14.48
CA GLN A 172 -7.49 -13.29 13.87
C GLN A 172 -6.83 -12.52 12.74
N VAL A 173 -7.62 -11.77 11.97
CA VAL A 173 -7.10 -10.95 10.88
C VAL A 173 -6.43 -9.68 11.40
N TYR A 174 -7.01 -8.98 12.38
CA TYR A 174 -6.60 -7.60 12.70
C TYR A 174 -5.78 -7.42 13.99
N LEU A 175 -5.72 -8.39 14.91
CA LEU A 175 -4.81 -8.30 16.07
C LEU A 175 -3.33 -8.17 15.68
N PRO A 176 -2.83 -8.85 14.63
CA PRO A 176 -1.47 -8.61 14.13
C PRO A 176 -1.22 -7.16 13.72
N ASN A 177 -2.20 -6.50 13.09
CA ASN A 177 -2.11 -5.09 12.72
C ASN A 177 -2.13 -4.17 13.95
N VAL A 178 -2.97 -4.47 14.96
CA VAL A 178 -2.97 -3.75 16.25
C VAL A 178 -1.58 -3.81 16.89
N ALA A 179 -0.99 -5.01 17.00
CA ALA A 179 0.35 -5.20 17.56
C ALA A 179 1.44 -4.45 16.77
N CYS A 180 1.33 -4.44 15.44
CA CYS A 180 2.24 -3.71 14.56
C CYS A 180 2.20 -2.18 14.86
N VAL A 181 1.00 -1.59 14.90
CA VAL A 181 0.85 -0.15 15.18
C VAL A 181 1.28 0.19 16.61
N LEU A 182 0.96 -0.65 17.60
CA LEU A 182 1.43 -0.47 18.98
C LEU A 182 2.95 -0.47 19.06
N THR A 183 3.62 -1.37 18.34
CA THR A 183 5.09 -1.39 18.28
C THR A 183 5.66 -0.11 17.66
N ASN A 184 5.03 0.40 16.59
CA ASN A 184 5.41 1.68 15.99
C ASN A 184 5.22 2.86 16.96
N LEU A 185 4.15 2.86 17.75
CA LEU A 185 3.90 3.85 18.81
C LEU A 185 4.93 3.76 19.93
N VAL A 186 5.35 2.57 20.35
CA VAL A 186 6.45 2.40 21.33
C VAL A 186 7.71 3.09 20.83
N VAL A 187 8.11 2.82 19.58
CA VAL A 187 9.29 3.43 18.96
C VAL A 187 9.14 4.95 18.86
N LEU A 188 7.95 5.45 18.52
CA LEU A 188 7.69 6.88 18.45
C LEU A 188 7.79 7.56 19.82
N GLU A 189 7.19 6.99 20.87
CA GLU A 189 7.23 7.59 22.21
C GLU A 189 8.62 7.54 22.82
N ILE A 190 9.43 6.51 22.51
CA ILE A 190 10.87 6.51 22.83
C ILE A 190 11.57 7.67 22.13
N ALA A 191 11.29 7.92 20.85
CA ALA A 191 11.87 9.05 20.11
C ALA A 191 11.44 10.42 20.68
N LYS A 192 10.26 10.50 21.30
CA LYS A 192 9.76 11.67 22.05
C LYS A 192 10.28 11.74 23.49
N ASN A 193 11.07 10.76 23.93
CA ASN A 193 11.54 10.58 25.31
C ASN A 193 10.41 10.40 26.35
N ASP A 194 9.23 9.92 25.92
CA ASP A 194 8.10 9.58 26.79
C ASP A 194 8.09 8.08 27.10
N LYS A 195 8.96 7.67 28.03
CA LYS A 195 9.11 6.27 28.43
C LYS A 195 7.85 5.69 29.08
N HIS A 196 7.08 6.53 29.78
CA HIS A 196 5.86 6.11 30.45
C HIS A 196 4.80 5.69 29.41
N LYS A 197 4.58 6.52 28.38
CA LYS A 197 3.64 6.21 27.31
C LYS A 197 4.12 5.04 26.44
N ALA A 198 5.43 4.95 26.18
CA ALA A 198 6.02 3.78 25.52
C ALA A 198 5.74 2.47 26.28
N GLN A 199 5.93 2.46 27.60
CA GLN A 199 5.64 1.28 28.42
C GLN A 199 4.17 0.86 28.37
N LYS A 200 3.24 1.82 28.36
CA LYS A 200 1.81 1.53 28.24
C LYS A 200 1.47 0.83 26.92
N TYR A 201 1.99 1.34 25.80
CA TYR A 201 1.77 0.69 24.49
C TYR A 201 2.43 -0.69 24.40
N LEU A 202 3.60 -0.86 25.01
CA LEU A 202 4.28 -2.16 25.05
C LEU A 202 3.47 -3.21 25.82
N GLN A 203 2.91 -2.83 26.98
CA GLN A 203 2.04 -3.71 27.77
C GLN A 203 0.81 -4.16 26.97
N GLU A 204 0.16 -3.22 26.28
CA GLU A 204 -0.98 -3.54 25.42
C GLU A 204 -0.58 -4.47 24.26
N CYS A 205 0.56 -4.23 23.62
CA CYS A 205 1.06 -5.05 22.52
C CYS A 205 1.23 -6.51 22.93
N VAL A 206 1.82 -6.75 24.11
CA VAL A 206 1.98 -8.11 24.67
C VAL A 206 0.65 -8.79 24.95
N ILE A 207 -0.39 -8.04 25.32
CA ILE A 207 -1.73 -8.59 25.53
C ILE A 207 -2.38 -8.94 24.18
N SER A 208 -2.23 -8.10 23.16
CA SER A 208 -2.86 -8.31 21.83
C SER A 208 -2.33 -9.51 21.04
N ILE A 209 -1.18 -10.08 21.44
CA ILE A 209 -0.54 -11.22 20.75
C ILE A 209 -0.84 -12.56 21.47
N ARG A 210 -1.55 -12.54 22.61
CA ARG A 210 -1.96 -13.73 23.36
C ARG A 210 -3.35 -14.19 22.96
#